data_AF-A0A821XVK2-F1
#
_entry.id   AF-A0A821XVK2-F1
#
_cell.length_a   1.000
_cell.length_b   1.000
_cell.length_c   1.000
_cell.angle_alpha   90.00
_cell.angle_beta   90.00
_cell.angle_gamma   90.00
#
_symmetry.space_group_name_H-M   'P 1'
#
loop_
_entity.id
_entity.type
_entity.pdbx_description
1 polymer ?
#
loop_
_entity_poly.entity_id
_entity_poly.type
_entity_poly.pdbx_seq_one_letter_code
_entity_poly.pdbx_strand_id
1 'polypeptide(L)'
;VFLIDFGLAKKYRDNRTRQHIPYREDKNLTGTARYASINAHLGIEQSRRDDMESLGYVLMYFNRGSLPWQGLKAATKKQKYEKISEKKMSTPVEILCKGFPAEFAMYLNYCRGLRFEEAPDYMYLRQLFRILFRTLNHQYDYTFDWTMLKQKAANAASSSTAATATAGLTTATVAGTTMVPQQISTTQMTSTNMMNTGNNGATPGKGGGKDDNGNELDENPKAASHTSNGQD
;
A
#
# COMPACT_ATOMS: atom_id res chain seq x y z
N VAL A 1 5.43 4.86 -3.71
CA VAL A 1 5.05 3.57 -3.09
C VAL A 1 6.32 2.78 -2.89
N PHE A 2 6.57 2.28 -1.68
CA PHE A 2 7.73 1.42 -1.37
C PHE A 2 7.20 0.05 -0.93
N LEU A 3 7.87 -1.03 -1.36
CA LEU A 3 7.64 -2.38 -0.84
C LEU A 3 8.70 -2.66 0.23
N ILE A 4 8.28 -3.13 1.39
CA ILE A 4 9.11 -3.35 2.59
C ILE A 4 8.87 -4.75 3.16
N ASP A 5 9.64 -5.10 4.19
CA ASP A 5 9.60 -6.38 4.91
C ASP A 5 9.84 -7.61 4.00
N PHE A 6 11.12 -7.92 3.83
CA PHE A 6 11.57 -9.10 3.09
C PHE A 6 11.80 -10.32 4.01
N GLY A 7 11.27 -10.33 5.24
CA GLY A 7 11.48 -11.42 6.20
C GLY A 7 10.91 -12.78 5.74
N LEU A 8 9.89 -12.75 4.89
CA LEU A 8 9.29 -13.94 4.27
C LEU A 8 9.74 -14.15 2.81
N ALA A 9 10.60 -13.27 2.28
CA ALA A 9 11.04 -13.36 0.90
C ALA A 9 11.89 -14.62 0.66
N LYS A 10 11.70 -15.24 -0.50
CA LYS A 10 12.41 -16.47 -0.87
C LYS A 10 12.95 -16.36 -2.30
N LYS A 11 14.18 -16.84 -2.50
CA LYS A 11 14.78 -16.97 -3.83
C LYS A 11 14.02 -18.03 -4.63
N TYR A 12 13.41 -17.63 -5.75
CA TYR A 12 12.61 -18.51 -6.61
C TYR A 12 13.37 -19.08 -7.83
N ARG A 13 14.56 -18.57 -8.12
CA ARG A 13 15.40 -19.07 -9.22
C ARG A 13 16.87 -18.86 -8.94
N ASP A 14 17.71 -19.63 -9.60
CA ASP A 14 19.14 -19.34 -9.64
C ASP A 14 19.44 -18.06 -10.44
N ASN A 15 20.45 -17.29 -10.00
CA ASN A 15 20.78 -16.01 -10.65
C ASN A 15 21.51 -16.20 -11.98
N ARG A 16 22.37 -17.23 -12.07
CA ARG A 16 23.21 -17.49 -13.24
C ARG A 16 22.47 -18.33 -14.27
N THR A 17 21.93 -19.48 -13.86
CA THR A 17 21.28 -20.42 -14.79
C THR A 17 19.84 -20.06 -15.10
N ARG A 18 19.24 -19.17 -14.28
CA ARG A 18 17.81 -18.83 -14.33
C ARG A 18 16.88 -20.00 -14.07
N GLN A 19 17.41 -21.15 -13.64
CA GLN A 19 16.64 -22.33 -13.28
C GLN A 19 15.67 -21.99 -12.14
N HIS A 20 14.39 -22.27 -12.35
CA HIS A 20 13.36 -22.07 -11.36
C HIS A 20 13.48 -23.10 -10.22
N ILE A 21 13.04 -22.74 -9.02
CA ILE A 21 12.86 -23.72 -7.94
C ILE A 21 11.87 -24.80 -8.39
N PRO A 22 12.05 -26.06 -7.95
CA PRO A 22 11.14 -27.13 -8.33
C PRO A 22 9.75 -26.90 -7.73
N TYR A 23 8.73 -27.36 -8.45
CA TYR A 23 7.37 -27.45 -7.93
C TYR A 23 7.32 -28.36 -6.70
N ARG A 24 6.62 -27.94 -5.66
CA ARG A 24 6.41 -28.71 -4.42
C ARG A 24 5.03 -28.44 -3.87
N GLU A 25 4.47 -29.42 -3.20
CA GLU A 25 3.21 -29.33 -2.46
C GLU A 25 3.50 -29.47 -0.96
N ASP A 26 2.46 -29.64 -0.15
CA ASP A 26 2.55 -29.82 1.31
C ASP A 26 3.30 -28.69 2.05
N LYS A 27 3.24 -27.48 1.50
CA LYS A 27 3.77 -26.28 2.14
C LYS A 27 2.76 -25.72 3.13
N ASN A 28 3.25 -25.29 4.29
CA ASN A 28 2.44 -24.46 5.19
C ASN A 28 2.22 -23.08 4.56
N LEU A 29 1.00 -22.55 4.74
CA LEU A 29 0.70 -21.17 4.35
C LEU A 29 1.59 -20.20 5.13
N THR A 30 2.32 -19.37 4.40
CA THR A 30 3.10 -18.24 4.93
C THR A 30 2.45 -16.92 4.55
N GLY A 31 2.57 -15.92 5.42
CA GLY A 31 1.98 -14.59 5.21
C GLY A 31 0.50 -14.47 5.61
N THR A 32 -0.13 -13.38 5.19
CA THR A 32 -1.51 -13.06 5.58
C THR A 32 -2.53 -13.82 4.72
N ALA A 33 -3.28 -14.74 5.33
CA ALA A 33 -4.29 -15.58 4.66
C ALA A 33 -5.32 -14.80 3.81
N ARG A 34 -5.62 -13.55 4.21
CA ARG A 34 -6.54 -12.66 3.50
C ARG A 34 -6.11 -12.41 2.05
N TYR A 35 -4.83 -12.18 1.81
CA TYR A 35 -4.29 -11.81 0.49
C TYR A 35 -3.55 -12.94 -0.22
N ALA A 36 -3.26 -14.05 0.46
CA ALA A 36 -2.59 -15.20 -0.16
C ALA A 36 -3.31 -15.72 -1.42
N SER A 37 -2.56 -16.23 -2.40
CA SER A 37 -3.12 -16.89 -3.58
C SER A 37 -3.90 -18.16 -3.21
N ILE A 38 -4.76 -18.62 -4.12
CA ILE A 38 -5.44 -19.92 -3.94
C ILE A 38 -4.40 -21.06 -3.84
N ASN A 39 -3.37 -21.05 -4.68
CA ASN A 39 -2.32 -22.08 -4.66
C ASN A 39 -1.59 -22.13 -3.31
N ALA A 40 -1.30 -20.99 -2.69
CA ALA A 40 -0.67 -20.93 -1.38
C ALA A 40 -1.56 -21.55 -0.28
N HIS A 41 -2.89 -21.39 -0.37
CA HIS A 41 -3.83 -22.07 0.52
C HIS A 41 -3.88 -23.59 0.31
N LEU A 42 -3.67 -24.04 -0.93
CA LEU A 42 -3.59 -25.46 -1.30
C LEU A 42 -2.24 -26.09 -0.95
N GLY A 43 -1.34 -25.36 -0.28
CA GLY A 43 -0.03 -25.85 0.11
C GLY A 43 0.96 -26.00 -1.04
N ILE A 44 0.69 -25.37 -2.18
CA ILE A 44 1.62 -25.34 -3.30
C ILE A 44 2.71 -24.29 -3.02
N GLU A 45 3.96 -24.63 -3.34
CA GLU A 45 5.09 -23.72 -3.25
C GLU A 45 4.81 -22.43 -4.03
N GLN A 46 5.13 -21.28 -3.42
CA GLN A 46 4.85 -19.98 -4.02
C GLN A 46 5.89 -19.62 -5.07
N SER A 47 5.44 -18.85 -6.07
CA SER A 47 6.23 -18.33 -7.19
C SER A 47 5.76 -16.92 -7.55
N ARG A 48 6.28 -16.36 -8.64
CA ARG A 48 5.93 -15.02 -9.13
C ARG A 48 4.42 -14.81 -9.31
N ARG A 49 3.68 -15.83 -9.76
CA ARG A 49 2.23 -15.70 -10.01
C ARG A 49 1.44 -15.44 -8.72
N ASP A 50 1.92 -15.96 -7.59
CA ASP A 50 1.24 -15.89 -6.31
C ASP A 50 1.32 -14.47 -5.72
N ASP A 51 2.46 -13.79 -5.87
CA ASP A 51 2.61 -12.37 -5.55
C ASP A 51 1.67 -11.50 -6.41
N MET A 52 1.57 -11.79 -7.71
CA MET A 52 0.71 -11.04 -8.63
C MET A 52 -0.77 -11.24 -8.32
N GLU A 53 -1.21 -12.47 -8.03
CA GLU A 53 -2.58 -12.75 -7.59
C GLU A 53 -2.90 -12.03 -6.27
N SER A 54 -1.96 -12.05 -5.32
CA SER A 54 -2.10 -11.37 -4.03
C SER A 54 -2.28 -9.86 -4.19
N LEU A 55 -1.52 -9.22 -5.09
CA LEU A 55 -1.72 -7.82 -5.44
C LEU A 55 -3.12 -7.56 -6.00
N GLY A 56 -3.66 -8.47 -6.82
CA GLY A 56 -5.03 -8.38 -7.32
C GLY A 56 -6.08 -8.35 -6.19
N TYR A 57 -5.89 -9.18 -5.15
CA TYR A 57 -6.76 -9.14 -3.97
C TYR A 57 -6.60 -7.85 -3.15
N VAL A 58 -5.40 -7.28 -3.05
CA VAL A 58 -5.18 -5.98 -2.39
C VAL A 58 -5.88 -4.84 -3.15
N LEU A 59 -5.79 -4.83 -4.48
CA LEU A 59 -6.50 -3.85 -5.31
C LEU A 59 -8.03 -3.98 -5.15
N MET A 60 -8.55 -5.20 -5.17
CA MET A 60 -9.97 -5.44 -4.93
C MET A 60 -10.41 -5.10 -3.51
N TYR A 61 -9.53 -5.25 -2.52
CA TYR A 61 -9.78 -4.81 -1.16
C TYR A 61 -9.95 -3.28 -1.09
N PHE A 62 -9.07 -2.50 -1.74
CA PHE A 62 -9.23 -1.03 -1.80
C PHE A 62 -10.54 -0.63 -2.49
N ASN A 63 -10.87 -1.26 -3.61
CA ASN A 63 -12.11 -0.98 -4.35
C ASN A 63 -13.38 -1.27 -3.54
N ARG A 64 -13.39 -2.34 -2.76
CA ARG A 64 -14.60 -2.84 -2.06
C ARG A 64 -14.69 -2.43 -0.60
N GLY A 65 -13.58 -1.99 0.00
CA GLY A 65 -13.42 -1.83 1.46
C GLY A 65 -13.33 -3.16 2.23
N SER A 66 -13.83 -4.27 1.67
CA SER A 66 -13.70 -5.62 2.23
C SER A 66 -13.77 -6.70 1.16
N LEU A 67 -13.16 -7.86 1.46
CA LEU A 67 -13.17 -9.07 0.66
C LEU A 67 -14.20 -10.07 1.20
N PRO A 68 -14.87 -10.87 0.33
CA PRO A 68 -15.95 -11.78 0.73
C PRO A 68 -15.57 -12.88 1.73
N TRP A 69 -14.27 -13.12 1.92
CA TRP A 69 -13.72 -14.08 2.88
C TRP A 69 -13.21 -13.44 4.18
N GLN A 70 -13.54 -12.17 4.44
CA GLN A 70 -13.29 -11.53 5.73
C GLN A 70 -14.37 -11.90 6.76
N GLY A 71 -14.01 -11.87 8.05
CA GLY A 71 -14.95 -12.07 9.16
C GLY A 71 -15.45 -13.51 9.35
N LEU A 72 -14.92 -14.49 8.61
CA LEU A 72 -15.30 -15.89 8.76
C LEU A 72 -14.89 -16.43 10.13
N LYS A 73 -15.87 -16.96 10.88
CA LYS A 73 -15.67 -17.56 12.20
C LYS A 73 -15.26 -19.03 12.08
N ALA A 74 -14.29 -19.45 12.89
CA ALA A 74 -13.84 -20.84 13.01
C ALA A 74 -13.28 -21.09 14.42
N ALA A 75 -13.27 -22.35 14.85
CA ALA A 75 -12.77 -22.69 16.19
C ALA A 75 -11.24 -22.69 16.26
N THR A 76 -10.57 -23.03 15.15
CA THR A 76 -9.10 -23.06 15.07
C THR A 76 -8.58 -22.23 13.91
N LYS A 77 -7.29 -21.84 13.98
CA LYS A 77 -6.61 -21.11 12.91
C LYS A 77 -6.58 -21.91 11.60
N LYS A 78 -6.35 -23.22 11.68
CA LYS A 78 -6.40 -24.13 10.52
C LYS A 78 -7.77 -24.12 9.84
N GLN A 79 -8.84 -24.31 10.62
CA GLN A 79 -10.21 -24.24 10.09
C GLN A 79 -10.55 -22.85 9.52
N LYS A 80 -10.03 -21.78 10.11
CA LYS A 80 -10.20 -20.43 9.57
C LYS A 80 -9.58 -20.30 8.18
N TYR A 81 -8.39 -20.86 7.98
CA TYR A 81 -7.69 -20.83 6.70
C TYR A 81 -8.40 -21.69 5.65
N GLU A 82 -8.86 -22.88 6.03
CA GLU A 82 -9.69 -23.75 5.19
C GLU A 82 -10.95 -23.01 4.70
N LYS A 83 -11.71 -22.36 5.61
CA LYS A 83 -12.89 -21.56 5.23
C LYS A 83 -12.57 -20.40 4.29
N ILE A 84 -11.44 -19.72 4.50
CA ILE A 84 -10.99 -18.64 3.61
C ILE A 84 -10.67 -19.21 2.22
N SER A 85 -9.95 -20.33 2.17
CA SER A 85 -9.59 -21.02 0.93
C SER A 85 -10.84 -21.44 0.15
N GLU A 86 -11.77 -22.15 0.79
CA GLU A 86 -13.05 -22.56 0.23
C GLU A 86 -13.83 -21.36 -0.30
N LYS A 87 -13.87 -20.25 0.46
CA LYS A 87 -14.58 -19.05 0.03
C LYS A 87 -13.91 -18.38 -1.17
N LYS A 88 -12.58 -18.40 -1.27
CA LYS A 88 -11.84 -17.90 -2.44
C LYS A 88 -12.11 -18.73 -3.70
N MET A 89 -12.10 -20.05 -3.56
CA MET A 89 -12.35 -20.99 -4.66
C MET A 89 -13.81 -20.93 -5.15
N SER A 90 -14.76 -20.79 -4.22
CA SER A 90 -16.20 -20.71 -4.53
C SER A 90 -16.68 -19.33 -4.95
N THR A 91 -15.82 -18.30 -4.94
CA THR A 91 -16.15 -16.96 -5.43
C THR A 91 -15.51 -16.75 -6.80
N PRO A 92 -16.28 -16.82 -7.91
CA PRO A 92 -15.76 -16.51 -9.24
C PRO A 92 -15.19 -15.10 -9.30
N VAL A 93 -14.18 -14.89 -10.16
CA VAL A 93 -13.52 -13.59 -10.31
C VAL A 93 -14.52 -12.53 -10.75
N GLU A 94 -15.44 -12.88 -11.63
CA GLU A 94 -16.50 -12.01 -12.15
C GLU A 94 -17.46 -11.56 -11.04
N ILE A 95 -17.70 -12.42 -10.03
CA ILE A 95 -18.51 -12.09 -8.86
C ILE A 95 -17.74 -11.18 -7.90
N LEU A 96 -16.45 -11.46 -7.66
CA LEU A 96 -15.59 -10.63 -6.84
C LEU A 96 -15.48 -9.20 -7.40
N CYS A 97 -15.30 -9.09 -8.72
CA CYS A 97 -15.10 -7.85 -9.45
C CYS A 97 -16.41 -7.19 -9.94
N LYS A 98 -17.58 -7.76 -9.61
CA LYS A 98 -18.88 -7.21 -10.02
C LYS A 98 -19.03 -5.75 -9.57
N GLY A 99 -19.36 -4.88 -10.53
CA GLY A 99 -19.55 -3.44 -10.32
C GLY A 99 -18.28 -2.60 -10.47
N PHE A 100 -17.14 -3.21 -10.80
CA PHE A 100 -15.87 -2.53 -11.08
C PHE A 100 -15.45 -2.71 -12.55
N PRO A 101 -14.51 -1.89 -13.07
CA PRO A 101 -13.99 -2.05 -14.42
C PRO A 101 -13.46 -3.47 -14.70
N ALA A 102 -13.67 -3.95 -15.93
CA ALA A 102 -13.37 -5.33 -16.31
C ALA A 102 -11.89 -5.69 -16.18
N GLU A 103 -10.99 -4.69 -16.24
CA GLU A 103 -9.54 -4.83 -16.11
C GLU A 103 -9.14 -5.52 -14.79
N PHE A 104 -9.89 -5.33 -13.71
CA PHE A 104 -9.63 -6.04 -12.44
C PHE A 104 -9.87 -7.54 -12.56
N ALA A 105 -10.95 -7.94 -13.26
CA ALA A 105 -11.21 -9.35 -13.53
C ALA A 105 -10.19 -9.93 -14.51
N MET A 106 -9.83 -9.19 -15.57
CA MET A 106 -8.79 -9.57 -16.52
C MET A 106 -7.44 -9.80 -15.81
N TYR A 107 -7.07 -8.91 -14.89
CA TYR A 107 -5.84 -9.03 -14.09
C TYR A 107 -5.84 -10.31 -13.26
N LEU A 108 -6.90 -10.59 -12.52
CA LEU A 108 -7.00 -11.77 -11.66
C LEU A 108 -7.03 -13.07 -12.48
N ASN A 109 -7.81 -13.11 -13.55
CA ASN A 109 -7.88 -14.26 -14.46
C ASN A 109 -6.52 -14.51 -15.13
N TYR A 110 -5.81 -13.45 -15.54
CA TYR A 110 -4.44 -13.57 -16.05
C TYR A 110 -3.51 -14.20 -15.01
N CYS A 111 -3.49 -13.69 -13.77
CA CYS A 111 -2.60 -14.21 -12.73
C CYS A 111 -2.89 -15.68 -12.38
N ARG A 112 -4.17 -16.06 -12.31
CA ARG A 112 -4.61 -17.45 -12.07
C ARG A 112 -4.27 -18.39 -13.23
N GLY A 113 -4.19 -17.87 -14.46
CA GLY A 113 -3.82 -18.63 -15.65
C GLY A 113 -2.33 -18.90 -15.81
N LEU A 114 -1.46 -18.24 -15.04
CA LEU A 114 -0.01 -18.42 -15.13
C LEU A 114 0.42 -19.79 -14.62
N ARG A 115 1.32 -20.45 -15.38
CA ARG A 115 2.03 -21.65 -14.90
C ARG A 115 3.02 -21.28 -13.79
N PHE A 116 3.40 -22.26 -12.98
CA PHE A 116 4.27 -22.06 -11.82
C PHE A 116 5.61 -21.36 -12.16
N GLU A 117 6.23 -21.73 -13.28
CA GLU A 117 7.50 -21.16 -13.72
C GLU A 117 7.34 -20.00 -14.73
N GLU A 118 6.11 -19.64 -15.08
CA GLU A 118 5.85 -18.62 -16.10
C GLU A 118 6.21 -17.23 -15.60
N ALA A 119 6.79 -16.42 -16.49
CA ALA A 119 7.04 -15.03 -16.20
C ALA A 119 5.75 -14.22 -16.42
N PRO A 120 5.23 -13.49 -15.41
CA PRO A 120 4.15 -12.55 -15.65
C PRO A 120 4.57 -11.48 -16.66
N ASP A 121 3.71 -11.16 -17.60
CA ASP A 121 3.85 -9.99 -18.46
C ASP A 121 3.45 -8.75 -17.67
N TYR A 122 4.42 -8.22 -16.93
CA TYR A 122 4.22 -7.02 -16.12
C TYR A 122 3.86 -5.78 -16.96
N MET A 123 4.25 -5.75 -18.25
CA MET A 123 3.90 -4.63 -19.13
C MET A 123 2.43 -4.68 -19.48
N TYR A 124 1.92 -5.83 -19.89
CA TYR A 124 0.50 -6.06 -20.14
C TYR A 124 -0.35 -5.69 -18.91
N LEU A 125 0.00 -6.20 -17.73
CA LEU A 125 -0.76 -5.95 -16.50
C LEU A 125 -0.79 -4.47 -16.11
N ARG A 126 0.33 -3.75 -16.26
CA ARG A 126 0.35 -2.30 -16.07
C ARG A 126 -0.49 -1.59 -17.14
N GLN A 127 -0.42 -2.05 -18.39
CA GLN A 127 -1.09 -1.42 -19.51
C GLN A 127 -2.61 -1.49 -19.39
N LEU A 128 -3.17 -2.58 -18.85
CA LEU A 128 -4.60 -2.69 -18.51
C LEU A 128 -5.06 -1.46 -17.71
N PHE A 129 -4.42 -1.22 -16.57
CA PHE A 129 -4.80 -0.11 -15.70
C PHE A 129 -4.42 1.27 -16.26
N ARG A 130 -3.32 1.39 -17.04
CA ARG A 130 -2.96 2.66 -17.68
C ARG A 130 -3.97 3.09 -18.75
N ILE A 131 -4.47 2.14 -19.53
CA ILE A 131 -5.52 2.41 -20.53
C ILE A 131 -6.79 2.83 -19.82
N LEU A 132 -7.25 2.03 -18.84
CA LEU A 132 -8.43 2.36 -18.03
C LEU A 132 -8.32 3.76 -17.40
N PHE A 133 -7.20 4.09 -16.78
CA PHE A 133 -6.95 5.38 -16.15
C PHE A 133 -7.10 6.56 -17.12
N ARG A 134 -6.61 6.41 -18.36
CA ARG A 134 -6.78 7.42 -19.41
C ARG A 134 -8.22 7.50 -19.92
N THR A 135 -8.88 6.36 -20.07
CA THR A 135 -10.30 6.29 -20.47
C THR A 135 -11.21 6.98 -19.47
N LEU A 136 -10.87 6.93 -18.18
CA LEU A 136 -11.55 7.67 -17.11
C LEU A 136 -11.10 9.15 -16.99
N ASN A 137 -10.32 9.63 -17.96
CA ASN A 137 -9.80 11.01 -18.03
C ASN A 137 -8.95 11.45 -16.83
N HIS A 138 -8.34 10.52 -16.10
CA HIS A 138 -7.44 10.85 -15.00
C HIS A 138 -6.03 11.23 -15.49
N GLN A 139 -5.32 12.02 -14.70
CA GLN A 139 -3.96 12.48 -14.97
C GLN A 139 -2.98 11.94 -13.92
N TYR A 140 -1.74 11.67 -14.33
CA TYR A 140 -0.67 11.25 -13.42
C TYR A 140 -0.05 12.46 -12.70
N ASP A 141 -0.85 13.13 -11.89
CA ASP A 141 -0.49 14.34 -11.14
C ASP A 141 0.00 14.04 -9.70
N TYR A 142 -0.04 12.77 -9.30
CA TYR A 142 0.29 12.30 -7.95
C TYR A 142 -0.65 12.85 -6.86
N THR A 143 -1.86 13.26 -7.24
CA THR A 143 -2.94 13.63 -6.33
C THR A 143 -3.68 12.37 -5.87
N PHE A 144 -3.40 11.93 -4.64
CA PHE A 144 -4.14 10.83 -4.01
C PHE A 144 -5.24 11.37 -3.10
N ASP A 145 -6.20 10.52 -2.73
CA ASP A 145 -7.32 10.89 -1.84
C ASP A 145 -6.85 11.56 -0.54
N TRP A 146 -5.80 11.02 0.08
CA TRP A 146 -5.23 11.59 1.31
C TRP A 146 -4.47 12.90 1.09
N THR A 147 -4.01 13.19 -0.13
CA THR A 147 -3.41 14.50 -0.47
C THR A 147 -4.48 15.58 -0.41
N MET A 148 -5.66 15.31 -0.96
CA MET A 148 -6.81 16.21 -0.95
C MET A 148 -7.33 16.47 0.48
N LEU A 149 -7.39 15.43 1.33
CA LEU A 149 -7.79 15.57 2.74
C LEU A 149 -6.86 16.49 3.52
N LYS A 150 -5.54 16.38 3.32
CA LYS A 150 -4.54 17.25 3.96
C LYS A 150 -4.66 18.71 3.52
N GLN A 151 -4.88 18.94 2.23
CA GLN A 151 -5.09 20.30 1.70
C GLN A 151 -6.36 20.94 2.25
N LYS A 152 -7.48 20.21 2.30
CA LYS A 152 -8.72 20.70 2.90
C LYS A 152 -8.54 21.06 4.37
N ALA A 153 -7.85 20.22 5.15
CA ALA A 153 -7.55 20.49 6.55
C ALA A 153 -6.67 21.75 6.72
N ALA A 154 -5.64 21.91 5.88
CA ALA A 154 -4.78 23.09 5.91
C ALA A 154 -5.56 24.38 5.56
N ASN A 155 -6.45 24.34 4.57
CA ASN A 155 -7.29 25.47 4.17
C ASN A 155 -8.33 25.85 5.24
N ALA A 156 -8.87 24.86 5.96
CA ALA A 156 -9.75 25.11 7.10
C ALA A 156 -9.00 25.75 8.28
N ALA A 157 -7.76 25.33 8.53
CA ALA A 157 -6.92 25.92 9.57
C ALA A 157 -6.57 27.39 9.25
N SER A 158 -6.19 27.70 8.00
CA SER A 158 -5.81 29.07 7.61
C SER A 158 -6.98 30.06 7.61
N SER A 159 -8.18 29.61 7.23
CA SER A 159 -9.40 30.43 7.30
C SER A 159 -9.84 30.71 8.75
N SER A 160 -9.57 29.81 9.69
CA SER A 160 -9.83 30.06 11.12
C SER A 160 -8.87 31.09 11.76
N THR A 161 -7.63 31.20 11.28
CA THR A 161 -6.66 32.20 11.78
C THR A 161 -6.93 33.60 11.25
N ALA A 162 -7.47 33.71 10.03
CA ALA A 162 -7.85 35.00 9.45
C ALA A 162 -9.05 35.65 10.16
N ALA A 163 -10.01 34.85 10.67
CA ALA A 163 -11.17 35.38 11.40
C ALA A 163 -10.79 36.05 12.73
N THR A 164 -9.77 35.53 13.43
CA THR A 164 -9.30 36.09 14.72
C THR A 164 -8.52 37.39 14.54
N ALA A 165 -7.90 37.62 13.38
CA ALA A 165 -7.15 38.87 13.10
C ALA A 165 -8.07 40.08 12.85
N THR A 166 -9.34 39.86 12.46
CA THR A 166 -10.32 40.94 12.23
C THR A 166 -11.05 41.42 13.49
N ALA A 167 -10.93 40.72 14.62
CA ALA A 167 -11.60 41.10 15.88
C ALA A 167 -10.78 42.08 16.75
N GLY A 168 -9.61 42.53 16.29
CA GLY A 168 -8.67 43.36 17.05
C GLY A 168 -8.57 44.83 16.64
N LEU A 169 -9.49 45.37 15.83
CA LEU A 169 -9.42 46.77 15.38
C LEU A 169 -10.65 47.60 15.80
N THR A 170 -10.83 47.80 17.11
CA THR A 170 -11.72 48.85 17.65
C THR A 170 -10.93 50.11 17.99
N THR A 171 -11.06 51.11 17.12
CA THR A 171 -11.10 52.56 17.37
C THR A 171 -10.22 53.16 18.48
N ALA A 172 -9.18 53.90 18.08
CA ALA A 172 -8.66 55.03 18.83
C ALA A 172 -8.65 56.28 17.94
N THR A 173 -9.56 57.21 18.22
CA THR A 173 -9.67 58.55 17.61
C THR A 173 -8.71 59.50 18.32
N VAL A 174 -7.75 60.12 17.62
CA VAL A 174 -7.14 61.40 18.03
C VAL A 174 -6.89 62.25 16.78
N ALA A 175 -7.27 63.52 16.88
CA ALA A 175 -7.35 64.51 15.83
C ALA A 175 -5.99 65.09 15.39
N GLY A 176 -5.92 65.44 14.09
CA GLY A 176 -5.29 66.64 13.54
C GLY A 176 -3.76 66.71 13.48
N THR A 177 -3.19 66.71 12.27
CA THR A 177 -2.67 67.90 11.56
C THR A 177 -2.00 67.47 10.24
N THR A 178 -2.27 68.23 9.18
CA THR A 178 -1.75 68.20 7.79
C THR A 178 -0.23 68.07 7.67
N MET A 179 0.26 67.31 6.67
CA MET A 179 1.29 67.70 5.66
C MET A 179 1.53 66.62 4.57
N VAL A 180 1.37 67.04 3.31
CA VAL A 180 1.98 66.72 1.99
C VAL A 180 2.68 65.35 1.74
N PRO A 181 2.43 64.66 0.60
CA PRO A 181 3.15 63.44 0.21
C PRO A 181 4.38 63.75 -0.67
N GLN A 182 5.50 63.04 -0.42
CA GLN A 182 6.66 63.02 -1.31
C GLN A 182 7.02 61.58 -1.69
N GLN A 183 7.06 61.32 -3.00
CA GLN A 183 7.48 60.07 -3.65
C GLN A 183 8.94 59.73 -3.32
N ILE A 184 9.25 58.44 -3.12
CA ILE A 184 10.56 57.87 -3.49
C ILE A 184 10.37 56.47 -4.09
N SER A 185 11.14 56.26 -5.16
CA SER A 185 11.20 55.17 -6.12
C SER A 185 11.64 53.79 -5.62
N THR A 186 11.17 52.79 -6.38
CA THR A 186 11.85 51.61 -6.94
C THR A 186 13.26 51.28 -6.45
N THR A 187 13.51 50.03 -6.06
CA THR A 187 14.69 49.22 -6.48
C THR A 187 14.44 47.72 -6.27
N GLN A 188 14.56 46.94 -7.34
CA GLN A 188 14.75 45.49 -7.35
C GLN A 188 16.22 45.13 -7.06
N MET A 189 16.49 43.98 -6.42
CA MET A 189 17.64 43.08 -6.68
C MET A 189 17.32 41.72 -6.02
N THR A 190 17.03 40.66 -6.77
CA THR A 190 17.94 39.67 -7.40
C THR A 190 18.75 38.79 -6.44
N SER A 191 18.41 37.49 -6.52
CA SER A 191 19.31 36.35 -6.71
C SER A 191 20.03 35.69 -5.53
N THR A 192 19.72 34.38 -5.41
CA THR A 192 20.62 33.22 -5.19
C THR A 192 21.43 33.22 -3.88
N ASN A 193 21.54 32.14 -3.10
CA ASN A 193 21.99 30.82 -3.53
C ASN A 193 22.18 29.92 -2.27
N MET A 194 22.33 28.63 -2.54
CA MET A 194 23.12 27.62 -1.81
C MET A 194 22.48 26.74 -0.71
N MET A 195 22.77 25.46 -0.96
CA MET A 195 22.60 24.23 -0.21
C MET A 195 23.07 24.32 1.25
N ASN A 196 22.43 23.54 2.11
CA ASN A 196 23.11 22.99 3.28
C ASN A 196 22.81 21.49 3.44
N THR A 197 23.90 20.73 3.41
CA THR A 197 24.06 19.30 3.73
C THR A 197 24.30 19.11 5.23
N GLY A 198 23.90 17.95 5.77
CA GLY A 198 24.36 17.44 7.08
C GLY A 198 23.18 16.96 7.95
N ASN A 199 22.83 15.68 8.03
CA ASN A 199 23.53 14.47 8.53
C ASN A 199 23.27 14.18 10.04
N ASN A 200 22.90 12.93 10.28
CA ASN A 200 22.97 12.09 11.49
C ASN A 200 22.03 12.28 12.70
N GLY A 201 21.42 11.15 13.11
CA GLY A 201 20.87 10.92 14.44
C GLY A 201 19.99 9.66 14.54
N ALA A 202 20.60 8.48 14.64
CA ALA A 202 19.94 7.22 14.93
C ALA A 202 19.92 6.91 16.44
N THR A 203 18.76 6.55 16.99
CA THR A 203 18.62 5.76 18.23
C THR A 203 17.33 4.90 18.17
N PRO A 204 17.29 3.70 18.79
CA PRO A 204 16.24 2.72 18.58
C PRO A 204 15.14 2.82 19.66
N GLY A 205 13.88 3.02 19.22
CA GLY A 205 12.70 2.95 20.08
C GLY A 205 11.88 1.70 19.80
N LYS A 206 11.86 0.76 20.75
CA LYS A 206 10.86 -0.32 20.84
C LYS A 206 9.48 0.30 21.07
N GLY A 207 8.52 0.03 20.18
CA GLY A 207 7.13 0.39 20.37
C GLY A 207 6.24 -0.48 19.49
N GLY A 208 5.53 -1.43 20.10
CA GLY A 208 4.52 -2.25 19.42
C GLY A 208 3.32 -1.39 19.01
N GLY A 209 3.02 -1.35 17.71
CA GLY A 209 1.87 -0.65 17.16
C GLY A 209 0.68 -1.60 16.99
N LYS A 210 -0.44 -1.27 17.64
CA LYS A 210 -1.77 -1.87 17.37
C LYS A 210 -2.42 -1.15 16.19
N ASP A 211 -3.24 -1.86 15.41
CA ASP A 211 -4.08 -1.26 14.36
C ASP A 211 -5.41 -0.73 14.92
N ASP A 212 -6.11 0.09 14.14
CA ASP A 212 -7.38 0.78 14.50
C ASP A 212 -8.56 -0.18 14.79
N ASN A 213 -8.35 -1.50 14.73
CA ASN A 213 -9.31 -2.54 15.10
C ASN A 213 -8.88 -3.38 16.33
N GLY A 214 -7.77 -3.02 16.99
CA GLY A 214 -7.32 -3.65 18.22
C GLY A 214 -6.83 -5.10 18.06
N ASN A 215 -6.48 -5.54 16.85
CA ASN A 215 -5.92 -6.87 16.65
C ASN A 215 -4.39 -6.83 16.67
N GLU A 216 -3.79 -7.81 17.34
CA GLU A 216 -2.36 -8.02 17.39
C GLU A 216 -1.84 -8.44 16.00
N LEU A 217 -0.79 -7.78 15.53
CA LEU A 217 -0.02 -8.25 14.40
C LEU A 217 0.80 -9.44 14.91
N ASP A 218 0.25 -10.65 14.74
CA ASP A 218 0.89 -11.88 15.24
C ASP A 218 2.24 -12.13 14.53
N GLU A 219 3.34 -11.74 15.19
CA GLU A 219 4.68 -12.27 14.92
C GLU A 219 4.72 -13.78 15.24
N ASN A 220 5.18 -14.59 14.29
CA ASN A 220 5.37 -16.02 14.51
C ASN A 220 6.82 -16.29 14.97
N PRO A 221 7.04 -17.15 15.99
CA PRO A 221 8.37 -17.41 16.52
C PRO A 221 9.28 -18.13 15.51
N LYS A 222 10.56 -17.76 15.57
CA LYS A 222 11.68 -18.31 14.79
C LYS A 222 11.70 -19.84 14.81
N ALA A 223 11.91 -20.44 13.65
CA ALA A 223 12.24 -21.86 13.52
C ALA A 223 13.55 -22.15 14.26
N ALA A 224 13.49 -22.96 15.32
CA ALA A 224 14.66 -23.54 15.94
C ALA A 224 15.20 -24.68 15.06
N SER A 225 16.47 -24.56 14.66
CA SER A 225 17.23 -25.61 14.01
C SER A 225 17.62 -26.69 15.03
N HIS A 226 17.08 -27.89 14.89
CA HIS A 226 17.64 -29.09 15.53
C HIS A 226 18.78 -29.64 14.67
N THR A 227 20.01 -29.49 15.14
CA THR A 227 21.15 -30.33 14.77
C THR A 227 21.16 -31.55 15.68
N SER A 228 20.94 -32.75 15.13
CA SER A 228 21.24 -34.00 15.82
C SER A 228 22.70 -34.39 15.51
N ASN A 229 23.55 -34.39 16.52
CA ASN A 229 24.83 -35.09 16.50
C ASN A 229 24.56 -36.59 16.66
N GLY A 230 25.08 -37.40 15.74
CA GLY A 230 25.22 -38.84 15.92
C GLY A 230 26.60 -39.16 16.49
N GLN A 231 26.61 -39.88 17.60
CA GLN A 231 27.70 -40.74 18.05
C GLN A 231 27.05 -42.07 18.38
N ASP A 232 27.39 -43.09 17.59
CA ASP A 232 27.81 -44.43 18.01
C ASP A 232 28.27 -45.21 16.76
#